data_AF-A0A0M0G4P4-F1
#
_entry.id   AF-A0A0M0G4P4-F1
#
_cell.length_a   1.000
_cell.length_b   1.000
_cell.length_c   1.000
_cell.angle_alpha   90.00
_cell.angle_beta   90.00
_cell.angle_gamma   90.00
#
_symmetry.space_group_name_H-M   'P 1'
#
loop_
_entity.id
_entity.type
_entity.pdbx_description
1 polymer ?
#
loop_
_entity_poly.entity_id
_entity_poly.type
_entity_poly.pdbx_seq_one_letter_code
_entity_poly.pdbx_strand_id
1 'polypeptide(L)'
;MEITFIRHGQGEHTLDVPGSLQMEDPSLTEAGKEQARGLAMVFTVTKDDLVVASPTRRTLQTASLVAGESGCRRVVHPLVSPRRFPQKPGAVTLPCDLMLDRQVIREEFPEFEVESGMGQDIWTSGINTMPSDKFAKWVDVFLRWAEDQGARHVYVVSHDGTITAYRERLRKETLSRADFLKDGGWVKEEIEV
;
A
#
# COMPACT_ATOMS: atom_id res chain seq x y z
N MET A 1 -9.65 -7.69 -14.42
CA MET A 1 -9.53 -6.25 -14.05
C MET A 1 -8.05 -5.87 -14.01
N GLU A 2 -7.67 -4.65 -14.40
CA GLU A 2 -6.28 -4.17 -14.28
C GLU A 2 -6.02 -3.58 -12.87
N ILE A 3 -4.89 -3.97 -12.28
CA ILE A 3 -4.41 -3.42 -11.00
C ILE A 3 -2.98 -2.93 -11.14
N THR A 4 -2.69 -1.73 -10.63
CA THR A 4 -1.32 -1.20 -10.59
C THR A 4 -0.89 -1.05 -9.15
N PHE A 5 0.15 -1.78 -8.76
CA PHE A 5 0.80 -1.59 -7.47
C PHE A 5 1.86 -0.50 -7.57
N ILE A 6 1.84 0.43 -6.63
CA ILE A 6 2.73 1.58 -6.53
C ILE A 6 3.40 1.52 -5.17
N ARG A 7 4.73 1.50 -5.14
CA ARG A 7 5.47 1.72 -3.89
C ARG A 7 5.37 3.20 -3.52
N HIS A 8 5.14 3.50 -2.24
CA HIS A 8 5.18 4.89 -1.76
C HIS A 8 6.46 5.63 -2.21
N GLY A 9 6.36 6.96 -2.36
CA GLY A 9 7.54 7.80 -2.55
C GLY A 9 8.49 7.74 -1.36
N GLN A 10 9.70 8.28 -1.50
CA GLN A 10 10.71 8.23 -0.45
C GLN A 10 10.17 8.78 0.88
N GLY A 11 10.23 7.96 1.93
CA GLY A 11 9.79 8.33 3.27
C GLY A 11 10.97 8.74 4.16
N GLU A 12 10.71 9.58 5.16
CA GLU A 12 11.73 10.07 6.11
C GLU A 12 12.48 8.94 6.81
N HIS A 13 11.79 7.83 7.11
CA HIS A 13 12.37 6.62 7.71
C HIS A 13 13.47 5.94 6.86
N THR A 14 13.65 6.34 5.59
CA THR A 14 14.68 5.76 4.70
C THR A 14 15.97 6.57 4.62
N LEU A 15 16.01 7.77 5.22
CA LEU A 15 17.13 8.71 5.05
C LEU A 15 18.39 8.33 5.83
N ASP A 16 18.26 7.70 6.99
CA ASP A 16 19.39 7.39 7.90
C ASP A 16 19.21 6.03 8.58
N VAL A 17 19.17 4.99 7.75
CA VAL A 17 18.97 3.61 8.21
C VAL A 17 20.23 3.07 8.92
N PRO A 18 20.10 2.25 9.99
CA PRO A 18 18.86 1.65 10.48
C PRO A 18 18.09 2.50 11.51
N GLY A 19 18.68 3.57 12.03
CA GLY A 19 18.10 4.35 13.14
C GLY A 19 16.75 4.97 12.78
N SER A 20 16.65 5.53 11.59
CA SER A 20 15.43 6.16 11.07
C SER A 20 14.23 5.21 10.94
N LEU A 21 14.45 3.88 10.98
CA LEU A 21 13.36 2.90 10.97
C LEU A 21 12.53 2.87 12.28
N GLN A 22 13.02 3.48 13.35
CA GLN A 22 12.28 3.63 14.61
C GLN A 22 11.38 4.88 14.63
N MET A 23 11.39 5.68 13.56
CA MET A 23 10.49 6.82 13.42
C MET A 23 9.05 6.33 13.30
N GLU A 24 8.18 6.79 14.21
CA GLU A 24 6.74 6.56 14.11
C GLU A 24 6.14 7.43 13.01
N ASP A 25 5.21 6.84 12.26
CA ASP A 25 4.40 7.54 11.24
C ASP A 25 5.18 8.48 10.29
N PRO A 26 6.26 8.00 9.64
CA PRO A 26 7.11 8.83 8.81
C PRO A 26 6.34 9.40 7.60
N SER A 27 6.56 10.70 7.32
CA SER A 27 6.04 11.37 6.13
C SER A 27 6.88 11.06 4.89
N LEU A 28 6.38 11.47 3.72
CA LEU A 28 7.19 11.63 2.53
C LEU A 28 8.20 12.77 2.69
N THR A 29 9.41 12.57 2.19
CA THR A 29 10.38 13.64 1.95
C THR A 29 9.91 14.51 0.79
N GLU A 30 10.54 15.68 0.56
CA GLU A 30 10.26 16.48 -0.64
C GLU A 30 10.52 15.69 -1.93
N ALA A 31 11.63 14.93 -1.99
CA ALA A 31 11.91 14.02 -3.09
C ALA A 31 10.82 12.94 -3.24
N GLY A 32 10.29 12.42 -2.13
CA GLY A 32 9.17 11.48 -2.16
C GLY A 32 7.87 12.09 -2.70
N LYS A 33 7.59 13.35 -2.36
CA LYS A 33 6.44 14.09 -2.93
C LYS A 33 6.64 14.34 -4.42
N GLU A 34 7.84 14.68 -4.88
CA GLU A 34 8.16 14.84 -6.30
C GLU A 34 8.00 13.53 -7.08
N GLN A 35 8.49 12.40 -6.54
CA GLN A 35 8.29 11.07 -7.11
C GLN A 35 6.79 10.77 -7.26
N ALA A 36 5.99 11.02 -6.22
CA ALA A 36 4.55 10.80 -6.27
C ALA A 36 3.83 11.71 -7.28
N ARG A 37 4.20 12.99 -7.36
CA ARG A 37 3.67 13.91 -8.39
C ARG A 37 4.05 13.47 -9.80
N GLY A 38 5.26 12.94 -9.98
CA GLY A 38 5.72 12.39 -11.26
C GLY A 38 4.83 11.26 -11.77
N LEU A 39 4.22 10.47 -10.87
CA LEU A 39 3.29 9.40 -11.25
C LEU A 39 1.99 9.92 -11.86
N ALA A 40 1.54 11.13 -11.53
CA ALA A 40 0.38 11.74 -12.17
C ALA A 40 0.63 12.05 -13.67
N MET A 41 1.90 12.13 -14.10
CA MET A 41 2.25 12.24 -15.52
C MET A 41 2.28 10.88 -16.23
N VAL A 42 2.39 9.79 -15.47
CA VAL A 42 2.41 8.41 -15.99
C VAL A 42 1.01 7.85 -16.06
N PHE A 43 0.18 8.14 -15.06
CA PHE A 43 -1.17 7.62 -14.93
C PHE A 43 -2.21 8.72 -15.15
N THR A 44 -3.14 8.48 -16.08
CA THR A 44 -4.36 9.29 -16.18
C THR A 44 -5.40 8.69 -15.24
N VAL A 45 -5.34 9.08 -13.96
CA VAL A 45 -6.36 8.71 -12.97
C VAL A 45 -7.62 9.55 -13.22
N THR A 46 -8.76 8.88 -13.26
CA THR A 46 -10.07 9.45 -13.56
C THR A 46 -11.07 9.11 -12.46
N LYS A 47 -12.23 9.76 -12.46
CA LYS A 47 -13.33 9.49 -11.52
C LYS A 47 -13.83 8.03 -11.53
N ASP A 48 -13.60 7.30 -12.61
CA ASP A 48 -14.05 5.91 -12.79
C ASP A 48 -13.02 4.89 -12.26
N ASP A 49 -11.90 5.37 -11.72
CA ASP A 49 -10.85 4.56 -11.11
C ASP A 49 -10.97 4.52 -9.58
N LEU A 50 -10.23 3.60 -8.96
CA LEU A 50 -10.11 3.47 -7.51
C LEU A 50 -8.65 3.58 -7.09
N VAL A 51 -8.38 4.44 -6.10
CA VAL A 51 -7.07 4.51 -5.45
C VAL A 51 -7.19 3.90 -4.05
N VAL A 52 -6.41 2.85 -3.80
CA VAL A 52 -6.35 2.14 -2.52
C VAL A 52 -5.01 2.42 -1.87
N ALA A 53 -5.02 2.87 -0.62
CA ALA A 53 -3.81 3.17 0.13
C ALA A 53 -3.65 2.25 1.34
N SER A 54 -2.41 1.88 1.64
CA SER A 54 -2.02 1.39 2.96
C SER A 54 -2.34 2.44 4.04
N PRO A 55 -2.72 2.03 5.26
CA PRO A 55 -2.93 2.91 6.41
C PRO A 55 -1.60 3.40 7.02
N THR A 56 -0.72 4.00 6.22
CA THR A 56 0.49 4.70 6.70
C THR A 56 0.54 6.10 6.09
N ARG A 57 1.04 7.12 6.81
CA ARG A 57 1.05 8.50 6.29
C ARG A 57 1.72 8.64 4.93
N ARG A 58 2.92 8.05 4.74
CA ARG A 58 3.64 8.09 3.46
C ARG A 58 2.87 7.49 2.28
N THR A 59 2.07 6.45 2.50
CA THR A 59 1.24 5.85 1.43
C THR A 59 0.00 6.67 1.17
N LEU A 60 -0.62 7.25 2.20
CA LEU A 60 -1.76 8.18 2.05
C LEU A 60 -1.33 9.43 1.28
N GLN A 61 -0.22 10.06 1.67
CA GLN A 61 0.35 11.22 0.95
C GLN A 61 0.69 10.87 -0.50
N THR A 62 1.30 9.71 -0.75
CA THR A 62 1.58 9.26 -2.13
C THR A 62 0.27 9.09 -2.91
N ALA A 63 -0.72 8.44 -2.32
CA ALA A 63 -2.02 8.19 -2.94
C ALA A 63 -2.80 9.48 -3.23
N SER A 64 -2.81 10.47 -2.34
CA SER A 64 -3.43 11.78 -2.60
C SER A 64 -2.77 12.48 -3.78
N LEU A 65 -1.44 12.43 -3.89
CA LEU A 65 -0.69 13.04 -4.99
C LEU A 65 -0.90 12.31 -6.32
N VAL A 66 -0.97 10.97 -6.30
CA VAL A 66 -1.29 10.15 -7.48
C VAL A 66 -2.73 10.39 -7.96
N ALA A 67 -3.68 10.47 -7.03
CA ALA A 67 -5.09 10.69 -7.35
C ALA A 67 -5.35 12.13 -7.86
N GLY A 68 -4.58 13.11 -7.39
CA GLY A 68 -4.71 14.51 -7.79
C GLY A 68 -6.14 15.04 -7.59
N GLU A 69 -6.66 15.75 -8.59
CA GLU A 69 -8.05 16.26 -8.62
C GLU A 69 -8.98 15.40 -9.48
N SER A 70 -8.64 14.13 -9.71
CA SER A 70 -9.38 13.23 -10.61
C SER A 70 -10.85 12.99 -10.23
N GLY A 71 -11.23 13.26 -8.98
CA GLY A 71 -12.53 12.91 -8.42
C GLY A 71 -12.72 11.40 -8.22
N CYS A 72 -11.65 10.59 -8.34
CA CYS A 72 -11.70 9.16 -8.10
C CYS A 72 -12.04 8.84 -6.65
N ARG A 73 -12.64 7.67 -6.44
CA ARG A 73 -12.85 7.16 -5.09
C ARG A 73 -11.50 6.74 -4.49
N ARG A 74 -11.35 6.95 -3.18
CA ARG A 74 -10.13 6.66 -2.43
C ARG A 74 -10.45 5.86 -1.19
N VAL A 75 -9.77 4.74 -0.99
CA VAL A 75 -10.02 3.83 0.14
C VAL A 75 -8.72 3.52 0.86
N VAL A 76 -8.74 3.55 2.20
CA VAL A 76 -7.67 2.99 3.02
C VAL A 76 -8.00 1.55 3.39
N HIS A 77 -7.10 0.62 3.06
CA HIS A 77 -7.34 -0.82 3.24
C HIS A 77 -6.19 -1.50 3.98
N PRO A 78 -6.44 -2.25 5.08
CA PRO A 78 -5.36 -2.80 5.92
C PRO A 78 -4.65 -3.98 5.26
N LEU A 79 -5.26 -4.66 4.28
CA LEU A 79 -4.63 -5.75 3.53
C LEU A 79 -3.57 -5.30 2.52
N VAL A 80 -3.35 -3.99 2.38
CA VAL A 80 -2.22 -3.44 1.63
C VAL A 80 -1.21 -2.72 2.54
N SER A 81 -1.31 -2.92 3.86
CA SER A 81 -0.39 -2.39 4.87
C SER A 81 1.03 -3.00 4.75
N PRO A 82 2.05 -2.50 5.49
CA PRO A 82 3.42 -3.02 5.38
C PRO A 82 3.50 -4.53 5.60
N ARG A 83 4.33 -5.19 4.78
CA ARG A 83 4.67 -6.61 4.90
C ARG A 83 6.17 -6.80 4.86
N ARG A 84 6.72 -7.52 5.84
CA ARG A 84 8.11 -7.94 5.83
C ARG A 84 8.32 -8.97 4.72
N PHE A 85 9.42 -8.82 4.00
CA PHE A 85 9.78 -9.76 2.95
C PHE A 85 11.31 -9.98 2.90
N PRO A 86 11.78 -11.23 2.99
CA PRO A 86 11.03 -12.45 3.28
C PRO A 86 10.50 -12.48 4.73
N GLN A 87 9.48 -13.29 5.00
CA GLN A 87 8.98 -13.51 6.35
C GLN A 87 10.03 -14.18 7.23
N LYS A 88 10.12 -13.77 8.50
CA LYS A 88 11.03 -14.35 9.49
C LYS A 88 10.25 -14.65 10.76
N PRO A 89 10.22 -15.91 11.24
CA PRO A 89 9.60 -16.25 12.53
C PRO A 89 10.17 -15.40 13.68
N GLY A 90 9.31 -14.94 14.59
CA GLY A 90 9.69 -14.08 15.71
C GLY A 90 10.01 -12.63 15.34
N ALA A 91 9.78 -12.24 14.09
CA ALA A 91 9.82 -10.85 13.67
C ALA A 91 8.79 -9.98 14.42
N VAL A 92 9.16 -8.74 14.69
CA VAL A 92 8.26 -7.69 15.20
C VAL A 92 8.11 -6.56 14.17
N THR A 93 6.92 -5.98 14.08
CA THR A 93 6.66 -4.78 13.28
C THR A 93 7.52 -3.63 13.80
N LEU A 94 8.22 -2.93 12.91
CA LEU A 94 8.99 -1.74 13.28
C LEU A 94 8.06 -0.53 13.45
N PRO A 95 8.42 0.48 14.27
CA PRO A 95 7.58 1.65 14.49
C PRO A 95 7.16 2.37 13.20
N CYS A 96 8.06 2.46 12.21
CA CYS A 96 7.75 3.07 10.91
C CYS A 96 6.69 2.30 10.10
N ASP A 97 6.43 1.05 10.43
CA ASP A 97 5.47 0.17 9.75
C ASP A 97 4.17 -0.02 10.55
N LEU A 98 4.02 0.68 11.69
CA LEU A 98 2.75 0.71 12.39
C LEU A 98 1.72 1.47 11.55
N MET A 99 0.50 0.98 11.59
CA MET A 99 -0.61 1.59 10.88
C MET A 99 -1.18 2.75 11.69
N LEU A 100 -1.64 3.76 10.97
CA LEU A 100 -2.40 4.86 11.57
C LEU A 100 -3.73 4.37 12.12
N ASP A 101 -4.14 4.99 13.23
CA ASP A 101 -5.49 4.80 13.76
C ASP A 101 -6.53 5.33 12.76
N ARG A 102 -7.71 4.69 12.74
CA ARG A 102 -8.80 5.07 11.84
C ARG A 102 -9.27 6.51 12.09
N GLN A 103 -9.28 6.97 13.34
CA GLN A 103 -9.65 8.33 13.68
C GLN A 103 -8.65 9.32 13.10
N VAL A 104 -7.35 9.08 13.27
CA VAL A 104 -6.29 9.92 12.70
C VAL A 104 -6.43 10.02 11.19
N ILE A 105 -6.70 8.90 10.51
CA ILE A 105 -6.93 8.91 9.04
C ILE A 105 -8.14 9.76 8.68
N ARG A 106 -9.26 9.65 9.39
CA ARG A 106 -10.47 10.44 9.09
C ARG A 106 -10.26 11.94 9.32
N GLU A 107 -9.44 12.29 10.30
CA GLU A 107 -9.14 13.68 10.65
C GLU A 107 -8.14 14.32 9.67
N GLU A 108 -7.08 13.61 9.32
CA GLU A 108 -5.98 14.16 8.53
C GLU A 108 -6.06 13.88 7.03
N PHE A 109 -6.80 12.83 6.63
CA PHE A 109 -7.01 12.42 5.24
C PHE A 109 -8.52 12.19 4.96
N PRO A 110 -9.37 13.21 5.17
CA PRO A 110 -10.83 13.08 5.08
C PRO A 110 -11.33 12.72 3.67
N GLU A 111 -10.48 12.82 2.65
CA GLU A 111 -10.78 12.39 1.30
C GLU A 111 -10.74 10.87 1.09
N PHE A 112 -10.25 10.10 2.08
CA PHE A 112 -10.24 8.65 2.03
C PHE A 112 -11.38 8.04 2.84
N GLU A 113 -12.06 7.08 2.22
CA GLU A 113 -12.93 6.16 2.92
C GLU A 113 -12.10 5.13 3.69
N VAL A 114 -12.41 4.91 4.96
CA VAL A 114 -11.74 3.90 5.78
C VAL A 114 -12.52 2.58 5.65
N GLU A 115 -11.87 1.52 5.15
CA GLU A 115 -12.49 0.20 5.03
C GLU A 115 -13.03 -0.30 6.39
N SER A 116 -14.31 -0.68 6.41
CA SER A 116 -15.05 -1.02 7.63
C SER A 116 -15.41 -2.51 7.75
N GLY A 117 -15.37 -3.27 6.65
CA GLY A 117 -15.62 -4.72 6.61
C GLY A 117 -14.52 -5.58 7.21
N MET A 118 -13.38 -4.97 7.57
CA MET A 118 -12.25 -5.67 8.18
C MET A 118 -12.28 -5.56 9.70
N GLY A 119 -12.23 -6.71 10.38
CA GLY A 119 -12.22 -6.78 11.84
C GLY A 119 -11.09 -5.95 12.48
N GLN A 120 -11.34 -5.42 13.68
CA GLN A 120 -10.40 -4.55 14.40
C GLN A 120 -8.99 -5.15 14.49
N ASP A 121 -8.90 -6.46 14.72
CA ASP A 121 -7.62 -7.18 14.84
C ASP A 121 -6.72 -7.06 13.61
N ILE A 122 -7.31 -7.02 12.40
CA ILE A 122 -6.53 -6.84 11.17
C ILE A 122 -6.01 -5.40 11.06
N TRP A 123 -6.80 -4.42 11.52
CA TRP A 123 -6.38 -3.02 11.52
C TRP A 123 -5.33 -2.71 12.59
N THR A 124 -5.25 -3.48 13.68
CA THR A 124 -4.24 -3.27 14.73
C THR A 124 -2.99 -4.12 14.49
N SER A 125 -3.16 -5.40 14.15
CA SER A 125 -2.05 -6.35 13.99
C SER A 125 -1.40 -6.29 12.61
N GLY A 126 -2.17 -5.91 11.59
CA GLY A 126 -1.71 -5.80 10.21
C GLY A 126 -1.30 -7.13 9.58
N ILE A 127 -0.64 -7.03 8.42
CA ILE A 127 -0.10 -8.19 7.68
C ILE A 127 1.43 -8.29 7.79
N ASN A 128 2.07 -7.46 8.62
CA ASN A 128 3.52 -7.26 8.56
C ASN A 128 4.32 -8.54 8.80
N THR A 129 4.01 -9.19 9.90
CA THR A 129 4.64 -10.43 10.36
C THR A 129 3.70 -11.63 10.24
N MET A 130 2.60 -11.47 9.50
CA MET A 130 1.60 -12.52 9.33
C MET A 130 2.21 -13.70 8.55
N PRO A 131 2.08 -14.95 9.05
CA PRO A 131 2.53 -16.15 8.34
C PRO A 131 1.99 -16.23 6.90
N SER A 132 2.81 -16.72 5.98
CA SER A 132 2.50 -16.70 4.53
C SER A 132 1.23 -17.50 4.18
N ASP A 133 0.97 -18.62 4.85
CA ASP A 133 -0.23 -19.43 4.67
C ASP A 133 -1.51 -18.69 5.10
N LYS A 134 -1.44 -17.91 6.19
CA LYS A 134 -2.54 -17.05 6.63
C LYS A 134 -2.71 -15.85 5.70
N PHE A 135 -1.61 -15.25 5.26
CA PHE A 135 -1.63 -14.10 4.36
C PHE A 135 -2.22 -14.46 2.98
N ALA A 136 -1.92 -15.65 2.44
CA ALA A 136 -2.46 -16.08 1.14
C ALA A 136 -4.00 -16.01 1.07
N LYS A 137 -4.69 -16.37 2.17
CA LYS A 137 -6.15 -16.25 2.27
C LYS A 137 -6.62 -14.80 2.19
N TRP A 138 -5.88 -13.88 2.80
CA TRP A 138 -6.20 -12.46 2.77
C TRP A 138 -5.90 -11.80 1.43
N VAL A 139 -4.90 -12.28 0.69
CA VAL A 139 -4.67 -11.83 -0.68
C VAL A 139 -5.91 -12.10 -1.53
N ASP A 140 -6.46 -13.31 -1.47
CA ASP A 140 -7.67 -13.65 -2.24
C ASP A 140 -8.88 -12.78 -1.83
N VAL A 141 -9.01 -12.48 -0.53
CA VAL A 141 -10.05 -11.58 -0.02
C VAL A 141 -9.88 -10.17 -0.58
N PHE A 142 -8.66 -9.62 -0.57
CA PHE A 142 -8.40 -8.28 -1.11
C PHE A 142 -8.64 -8.21 -2.62
N LEU A 143 -8.19 -9.21 -3.38
CA LEU A 143 -8.32 -9.21 -4.83
C LEU A 143 -9.80 -9.29 -5.26
N ARG A 144 -10.61 -10.13 -4.59
CA ARG A 144 -12.06 -10.16 -4.78
C ARG A 144 -12.72 -8.84 -4.40
N TRP A 145 -12.37 -8.31 -3.22
CA TRP A 145 -12.88 -7.01 -2.78
C TRP A 145 -12.58 -5.92 -3.82
N ALA A 146 -11.37 -5.89 -4.39
CA ALA A 146 -10.97 -4.91 -5.40
C ALA A 146 -11.81 -5.05 -6.69
N GLU A 147 -12.10 -6.28 -7.11
CA GLU A 147 -12.92 -6.57 -8.28
C GLU A 147 -14.39 -6.16 -8.06
N ASP A 148 -14.93 -6.47 -6.87
CA ASP A 148 -16.28 -6.11 -6.45
C ASP A 148 -16.51 -4.59 -6.41
N GLN A 149 -15.45 -3.77 -6.41
CA GLN A 149 -15.60 -2.30 -6.49
C GLN A 149 -16.07 -1.83 -7.86
N GLY A 150 -15.97 -2.67 -8.91
CA GLY A 150 -16.42 -2.32 -10.27
C GLY A 150 -15.68 -1.14 -10.90
N ALA A 151 -14.48 -0.81 -10.39
CA ALA A 151 -13.65 0.28 -10.90
C ALA A 151 -13.02 -0.10 -12.25
N ARG A 152 -12.80 0.89 -13.12
CA ARG A 152 -12.12 0.69 -14.40
C ARG A 152 -10.68 0.22 -14.19
N HIS A 153 -9.98 0.85 -13.26
CA HIS A 153 -8.60 0.54 -12.86
C HIS A 153 -8.45 0.71 -11.35
N VAL A 154 -7.72 -0.21 -10.70
CA VAL A 154 -7.37 -0.10 -9.27
C VAL A 154 -5.89 0.22 -9.10
N TYR A 155 -5.58 1.38 -8.50
CA TYR A 155 -4.23 1.78 -8.13
C TYR A 155 -4.01 1.49 -6.65
N VAL A 156 -3.04 0.64 -6.31
CA VAL A 156 -2.73 0.26 -4.94
C VAL A 156 -1.40 0.85 -4.49
N VAL A 157 -1.45 1.81 -3.57
CA VAL A 157 -0.26 2.44 -2.99
C VAL A 157 0.14 1.74 -1.70
N SER A 158 1.29 1.07 -1.73
CA SER A 158 1.72 0.12 -0.68
C SER A 158 3.25 0.14 -0.51
N HIS A 159 3.81 -0.99 -0.05
CA HIS A 159 5.20 -1.18 0.39
C HIS A 159 5.81 -2.37 -0.35
N ASP A 160 7.14 -2.39 -0.51
CA ASP A 160 7.84 -3.39 -1.33
C ASP A 160 7.48 -4.83 -0.97
N GLY A 161 7.51 -5.19 0.31
CA GLY A 161 7.25 -6.57 0.70
C GLY A 161 5.79 -6.99 0.52
N THR A 162 4.86 -6.04 0.59
CA THR A 162 3.44 -6.30 0.30
C THR A 162 3.24 -6.47 -1.18
N ILE A 163 3.73 -5.53 -1.99
CA ILE A 163 3.65 -5.57 -3.45
C ILE A 163 4.28 -6.86 -3.98
N THR A 164 5.47 -7.21 -3.48
CA THR A 164 6.17 -8.45 -3.87
C THR A 164 5.32 -9.68 -3.53
N ALA A 165 4.73 -9.75 -2.34
CA ALA A 165 3.90 -10.90 -1.95
C ALA A 165 2.60 -11.02 -2.77
N TYR A 166 1.97 -9.90 -3.17
CA TYR A 166 0.84 -9.93 -4.11
C TYR A 166 1.27 -10.40 -5.50
N ARG A 167 2.43 -9.94 -5.99
CA ARG A 167 2.99 -10.35 -7.29
C ARG A 167 3.30 -11.84 -7.33
N GLU A 168 3.92 -12.39 -6.29
CA GLU A 168 4.15 -13.84 -6.18
C GLU A 168 2.85 -14.63 -6.33
N ARG A 169 1.77 -14.17 -5.68
CA ARG A 169 0.46 -14.82 -5.73
C ARG A 169 -0.24 -14.71 -7.08
N LEU A 170 -0.13 -13.55 -7.75
CA LEU A 170 -0.73 -13.31 -9.07
C LEU A 170 0.02 -14.06 -10.18
N ARG A 171 1.35 -14.00 -10.16
CA ARG A 171 2.21 -14.58 -11.19
C ARG A 171 2.57 -16.05 -10.96
N LYS A 172 2.29 -16.57 -9.75
CA LYS A 172 2.66 -17.94 -9.31
C LYS A 172 4.17 -18.18 -9.44
N GLU A 173 4.97 -17.15 -9.15
CA GLU A 173 6.43 -17.17 -9.18
C GLU A 173 7.02 -16.83 -7.81
N THR A 174 8.27 -17.21 -7.56
CA THR A 174 9.01 -16.82 -6.35
C THR A 174 9.85 -15.59 -6.66
N LEU A 175 9.71 -14.56 -5.83
CA LEU A 175 10.43 -13.30 -5.96
C LEU A 175 11.40 -13.10 -4.80
N SER A 176 12.31 -12.16 -4.96
CA SER A 176 13.34 -11.82 -3.99
C SER A 176 13.37 -10.31 -3.71
N ARG A 177 14.24 -9.89 -2.79
CA ARG A 177 14.47 -8.46 -2.55
C ARG A 177 15.09 -7.74 -3.74
N ALA A 178 15.67 -8.46 -4.71
CA ALA A 178 16.17 -7.86 -5.95
C ALA A 178 15.02 -7.38 -6.87
N ASP A 179 13.81 -7.87 -6.64
CA ASP A 179 12.61 -7.56 -7.43
C ASP A 179 11.78 -6.42 -6.84
N PHE A 180 12.27 -5.81 -5.75
CA PHE A 180 11.63 -4.67 -5.11
C PHE A 180 11.59 -3.47 -6.03
N LEU A 181 10.51 -2.70 -5.91
CA LEU A 181 10.37 -1.46 -6.65
C LEU A 181 11.24 -0.39 -5.99
N LYS A 182 11.67 0.61 -6.74
CA LYS A 182 12.27 1.83 -6.16
C LYS A 182 11.16 2.69 -5.55
N ASP A 183 11.52 3.69 -4.76
CA ASP A 183 10.56 4.69 -4.27
C ASP A 183 9.79 5.33 -5.43
N GLY A 184 8.45 5.37 -5.34
CA GLY A 184 7.59 5.78 -6.45
C GLY A 184 7.57 4.83 -7.65
N GLY A 185 8.23 3.66 -7.56
CA GLY A 185 8.18 2.63 -8.57
C GLY A 185 6.82 1.94 -8.59
N TRP A 186 6.45 1.38 -9.74
CA TRP A 186 5.16 0.76 -9.93
C TRP A 186 5.24 -0.46 -10.85
N VAL A 187 4.22 -1.30 -10.79
CA VAL A 187 4.05 -2.47 -11.64
C VAL A 187 2.57 -2.73 -11.87
N LYS A 188 2.22 -3.02 -13.12
CA LYS A 188 0.88 -3.40 -13.53
C LYS A 188 0.76 -4.92 -13.48
N GLU A 189 -0.36 -5.41 -12.97
CA GLU A 189 -0.76 -6.82 -12.98
C GLU A 189 -2.20 -6.95 -13.48
N GLU A 190 -2.56 -8.15 -13.93
CA GLU A 190 -3.93 -8.49 -14.28
C GLU A 190 -4.53 -9.41 -13.22
N ILE A 191 -5.78 -9.14 -12.85
CA ILE A 191 -6.55 -9.96 -11.93
C ILE A 191 -7.45 -10.87 -12.76
N GLU A 192 -7.13 -12.16 -12.72
CA GLU A 192 -7.98 -13.29 -13.10
C GLU A 192 -8.41 -13.99 -11.80
N VAL A 193 -9.58 -13.62 -11.25
CA VAL A 193 -10.12 -14.21 -10.02
C VAL A 193 -11.24 -15.20 -10.36
#